data_AF-A0A920Q561-F1
#
_entry.id   AF-A0A920Q561-F1
#
_cell.length_a   1.000
_cell.length_b   1.000
_cell.length_c   1.000
_cell.angle_alpha   90.00
_cell.angle_beta   90.00
_cell.angle_gamma   90.00
#
_symmetry.space_group_name_H-M   'P 1'
#
loop_
_entity.id
_entity.type
_entity.pdbx_description
1 polymer ?
#
loop_
_entity_poly.entity_id
_entity_poly.type
_entity_poly.pdbx_seq_one_letter_code
_entity_poly.pdbx_strand_id
1 'polypeptide(L)' 'MQNRDRRDRSLQLATSRGCSPEQVAIAYVATSPFRAHVVCAARSGLEAAANLQATEMELTSEERQWLEDGDR' A
#
# COMPACT_ATOMS: atom_id res chain seq x y z
N MET A 1 8.04 -14.83 9.74
CA MET A 1 6.91 -14.28 10.51
C MET A 1 6.69 -12.82 10.16
N GLN A 2 7.67 -11.92 10.35
CA GLN A 2 7.58 -10.48 10.03
C GLN A 2 6.86 -10.07 8.73
N ASN A 3 7.20 -10.65 7.56
CA ASN A 3 6.55 -10.25 6.30
C ASN A 3 5.08 -10.68 6.18
N ARG A 4 4.67 -11.76 6.88
CA ARG A 4 3.26 -12.16 6.91
C ARG A 4 2.46 -11.19 7.77
N ASP A 5 3.01 -10.81 8.93
CA ASP A 5 2.38 -9.85 9.83
C ASP A 5 2.23 -8.47 9.14
N ARG A 6 3.26 -8.02 8.40
CA ARG A 6 3.17 -6.81 7.58
C ARG A 6 2.11 -6.91 6.48
N ARG A 7 1.98 -8.07 5.84
CA ARG A 7 0.90 -8.32 4.87
C ARG A 7 -0.47 -8.23 5.53
N ASP A 8 -0.64 -8.84 6.70
CA ASP A 8 -1.93 -8.84 7.40
C ASP A 8 -2.33 -7.42 7.85
N ARG A 9 -1.37 -6.61 8.28
CA ARG A 9 -1.57 -5.17 8.51
C ARG A 9 -1.95 -4.41 7.24
N SER A 10 -1.32 -4.70 6.10
CA SER A 10 -1.73 -4.12 4.81
C SER A 10 -3.17 -4.47 4.43
N LEU A 11 -3.65 -5.70 4.74
CA LEU A 11 -5.04 -6.09 4.54
C LEU A 11 -5.99 -5.30 5.46
N GLN A 12 -5.62 -5.10 6.72
CA GLN A 12 -6.38 -4.30 7.67
C GLN A 12 -6.48 -2.84 7.25
N LEU A 13 -5.36 -2.22 6.86
CA LEU A 13 -5.35 -0.82 6.41
C LEU A 13 -6.16 -0.64 5.11
N ALA A 14 -6.06 -1.59 4.19
CA ALA A 14 -6.87 -1.56 2.97
C ALA A 14 -8.38 -1.59 3.31
N THR A 15 -8.77 -2.45 4.26
CA THR A 15 -10.15 -2.55 4.74
C THR A 15 -10.61 -1.24 5.39
N SER A 16 -9.79 -0.63 6.26
CA SER A 16 -10.17 0.63 6.94
C SER A 16 -10.29 1.82 5.99
N ARG A 17 -9.50 1.83 4.90
CA ARG A 17 -9.54 2.88 3.86
C ARG A 17 -10.49 2.59 2.70
N GLY A 18 -11.16 1.44 2.69
CA GLY A 18 -12.05 1.05 1.59
C GLY A 18 -11.33 0.89 0.25
N CYS A 19 -10.07 0.46 0.27
CA CYS A 19 -9.24 0.24 -0.92
C CYS A 19 -8.72 -1.19 -0.98
N SER A 20 -7.95 -1.53 -2.03
CA SER A 20 -7.31 -2.84 -2.15
C SER A 20 -5.93 -2.89 -1.46
N PRO A 21 -5.47 -4.08 -1.04
CA PRO A 21 -4.12 -4.26 -0.50
C PRO A 21 -3.01 -3.87 -1.48
N GLU A 22 -3.24 -4.07 -2.78
CA GLU A 22 -2.34 -3.63 -3.85
C GLU A 22 -2.25 -2.10 -3.88
N GLN A 23 -3.36 -1.39 -3.69
CA GLN A 23 -3.36 0.06 -3.62
C GLN A 23 -2.55 0.57 -2.41
N VAL A 24 -2.65 -0.10 -1.25
CA VAL A 24 -1.79 0.20 -0.09
C VAL A 24 -0.31 -0.02 -0.42
N ALA A 25 0.03 -1.14 -1.07
CA ALA A 25 1.41 -1.44 -1.44
C ALA A 25 1.99 -0.43 -2.46
N ILE A 26 1.20 -0.03 -3.45
CA ILE A 26 1.59 0.98 -4.44
C ILE A 26 1.81 2.33 -3.75
N ALA A 27 0.86 2.79 -2.93
CA ALA A 27 0.97 4.05 -2.19
C ALA A 27 2.20 4.05 -1.27
N TYR A 28 2.48 2.93 -0.61
CA TYR A 28 3.67 2.78 0.24
C TYR A 28 4.98 2.93 -0.54
N VAL A 29 5.08 2.45 -1.79
CA VAL A 29 6.30 2.67 -2.57
C VAL A 29 6.32 4.07 -3.17
N ALA A 30 5.19 4.54 -3.72
CA ALA A 30 5.06 5.83 -4.41
C ALA A 30 5.36 7.02 -3.51
N THR A 31 5.00 6.95 -2.22
CA THR A 31 5.22 8.04 -1.25
C THR A 31 6.51 7.87 -0.44
N SER A 32 7.45 7.04 -0.91
CA SER A 32 8.69 6.76 -0.16
C SER A 32 9.52 8.03 0.04
N PRO A 33 10.25 8.15 1.18
CA PRO A 33 11.07 9.33 1.46
C PRO A 33 12.31 9.44 0.56
N PHE A 34 12.54 8.45 -0.31
CA PHE A 34 13.60 8.42 -1.31
C PHE A 34 12.98 8.18 -2.70
N ARG A 35 13.72 8.55 -3.75
CA ARG A 35 13.24 8.38 -5.13
C ARG A 35 13.01 6.89 -5.43
N ALA A 36 11.75 6.52 -5.56
CA ALA A 36 11.29 5.18 -5.91
C ALA A 36 10.33 5.24 -7.08
N HIS A 37 10.26 4.15 -7.85
CA HIS A 37 9.29 3.98 -8.92
C HIS A 37 8.55 2.67 -8.72
N VAL A 38 7.24 2.69 -8.96
CA VAL A 38 6.38 1.51 -8.82
C VAL A 38 6.20 0.88 -10.19
N VAL A 39 6.49 -0.42 -10.30
CA VAL A 39 6.18 -1.23 -11.48
C VAL A 39 5.18 -2.31 -11.06
N CYS A 40 3.94 -2.18 -11.54
CA CYS A 40 2.86 -3.11 -11.23
C CYS A 40 2.25 -3.69 -12.50
N ALA A 41 2.02 -5.00 -12.47
CA ALA A 41 1.26 -5.68 -13.51
C ALA A 41 -0.25 -5.55 -13.23
N ALA A 42 -1.03 -5.62 -14.29
CA ALA A 42 -2.49 -5.73 -14.23
C ALA A 42 -2.94 -6.71 -15.32
N ARG A 43 -3.93 -7.54 -15.00
CA ARG A 43 -4.57 -8.49 -15.93
C ARG A 43 -5.81 -7.92 -16.59
N SER A 44 -6.32 -6.78 -16.11
CA SER A 44 -7.50 -6.10 -16.64
C SER A 44 -7.37 -4.59 -16.56
N GLY A 45 -8.20 -3.88 -17.33
CA GLY A 45 -8.28 -2.41 -17.26
C GLY A 45 -8.74 -1.89 -15.89
N LEU A 46 -9.59 -2.64 -15.18
CA LEU A 46 -10.02 -2.28 -13.82
C LEU A 46 -8.85 -2.37 -12.82
N GLU A 47 -8.06 -3.43 -12.88
CA GLU A 47 -6.84 -3.56 -12.05
C GLU A 47 -5.84 -2.44 -12.39
N ALA A 48 -5.66 -2.10 -13.67
CA ALA A 48 -4.78 -1.01 -14.09
C ALA A 48 -5.27 0.36 -13.59
N ALA A 49 -6.57 0.64 -13.64
CA ALA A 49 -7.16 1.87 -13.13
C ALA A 49 -7.00 1.98 -11.61
N ALA A 50 -7.21 0.89 -10.86
CA ALA A 50 -6.99 0.86 -9.42
C ALA A 50 -5.52 1.11 -9.05
N ASN A 51 -4.57 0.53 -9.81
CA ASN A 51 -3.14 0.79 -9.63
C ASN A 51 -2.79 2.26 -9.86
N LEU A 52 -3.38 2.90 -10.88
CA LEU A 52 -3.17 4.33 -11.14
C LEU A 52 -3.74 5.19 -10.02
N GLN A 53 -4.98 4.92 -9.58
CA GLN A 53 -5.60 5.64 -8.46
C GLN A 53 -4.75 5.57 -7.18
N ALA A 54 -4.07 4.44 -6.94
CA ALA A 54 -3.20 4.29 -5.78
C ALA A 54 -1.99 5.26 -5.77
N THR A 55 -1.60 5.80 -6.93
CA THR A 55 -0.52 6.80 -7.01
C THR A 55 -0.93 8.17 -6.46
N GLU A 56 -2.23 8.41 -6.31
CA GLU A 56 -2.81 9.63 -5.71
C GLU A 56 -3.08 9.46 -4.21
N MET A 57 -2.87 8.24 -3.66
CA MET A 57 -3.09 7.95 -2.25
C MET A 57 -1.86 8.34 -1.42
N GLU A 58 -2.09 9.05 -0.32
CA GLU A 58 -1.06 9.33 0.68
C GLU A 58 -1.25 8.48 1.93
N LEU A 59 -0.17 7.81 2.35
CA LEU A 59 -0.09 7.16 3.66
C LEU A 59 0.48 8.16 4.66
N THR A 60 -0.14 8.29 5.82
CA THR A 60 0.41 9.11 6.89
C THR A 60 1.71 8.49 7.41
N SER A 61 2.55 9.29 8.07
CA SER A 61 3.74 8.78 8.75
C SER A 61 3.40 7.70 9.78
N GLU A 62 2.26 7.83 10.46
CA GLU A 62 1.76 6.88 11.46
C GLU A 62 1.37 5.55 10.82
N GLU A 63 0.65 5.57 9.69
CA GLU A 63 0.27 4.35 8.97
C GLU A 63 1.48 3.64 8.38
N ARG A 64 2.45 4.40 7.84
CA ARG A 64 3.71 3.84 7.37
C ARG A 64 4.46 3.14 8.49
N GLN A 65 4.58 3.78 9.64
CA GLN A 65 5.25 3.19 10.81
C GLN A 65 4.51 1.94 11.27
N TRP A 66 3.18 2.02 11.36
CA TRP A 66 2.34 0.91 11.79
C TRP A 66 2.43 -0.29 10.84
N LEU A 67 2.55 -0.07 9.52
CA LEU A 67 2.79 -1.15 8.57
C LEU A 67 4.10 -1.91 8.87
N GLU A 68 5.15 -1.22 9.34
CA GLU A 68 6.43 -1.85 9.68
C GLU A 68 6.45 -2.50 11.06
N ASP A 69 5.96 -1.80 12.08
CA ASP A 69 6.13 -2.21 13.49
C ASP A 69 4.85 -2.70 14.16
N GLY A 70 3.67 -2.31 13.66
CA GLY A 70 2.38 -2.58 14.29
C GLY A 70 2.19 -1.72 15.53
N ASP A 71 1.56 -2.27 16.56
CA ASP A 71 1.28 -1.56 17.83
C ASP A 71 2.49 -1.54 18.79
N ARG A 72 3.70 -1.73 18.27
CA ARG A 72 4.93 -1.91 19.07
C ARG A 72 5.71 -0.62 19.24
#